data_AF-X0Y4U6-F1
#
_entry.id   AF-X0Y4U6-F1
#
_cell.length_a   1.000
_cell.length_b   1.000
_cell.length_c   1.000
_cell.angle_alpha   90.00
_cell.angle_beta   90.00
_cell.angle_gamma   90.00
#
_symmetry.space_group_name_H-M   'P 1'
#
loop_
_entity.id
_entity.type
_entity.pdbx_description
1 polymer ?
#
loop_
_entity_poly.entity_id
_entity_poly.type
_entity_poly.pdbx_seq_one_letter_code
_entity_poly.pdbx_strand_id
1 'polypeptide(L)'
;PEGARDYLVPSRINPGKFYALPQSPQQLKQILMVAGFDKYFQIARCFRDEDLRADRQPEFTQLDMEMSFIEVKDILQLMEELFTSLVEATKPDMRLLKPFPYLSYKEAMERYGTDKPDIRFGLELKDISDIAANTDFQVFRSALDNNGKVKGICVPGCGHYTRRQLDELINLAKSCGAQGLMTMAFTGEAITLNEIKSAAAKYLTPRQLEEIAGRFEAKPGDLLLIVADKLEIVNKTLDELRR
;
A
#
# COMPACT_ATOMS: atom_id res chain seq x y z
N PRO A 1 19.91 -16.14 -10.98
CA PRO A 1 20.04 -16.47 -9.54
C PRO A 1 19.93 -15.18 -8.73
N GLU A 2 18.98 -15.13 -7.77
CA GLU A 2 18.52 -13.95 -6.98
C GLU A 2 18.18 -12.68 -7.78
N GLY A 3 17.19 -11.91 -7.33
CA GLY A 3 16.68 -10.74 -8.07
C GLY A 3 15.87 -11.10 -9.33
N ALA A 4 15.94 -10.24 -10.36
CA ALA A 4 15.26 -10.46 -11.64
C ALA A 4 16.02 -11.50 -12.51
N ARG A 5 15.44 -11.90 -13.66
CA ARG A 5 16.23 -12.62 -14.68
C ARG A 5 17.17 -11.66 -15.40
N ASP A 6 18.36 -12.14 -15.71
CA ASP A 6 19.38 -11.39 -16.43
C ASP A 6 19.25 -11.57 -17.95
N TYR A 7 19.51 -10.49 -18.68
CA TYR A 7 19.83 -10.60 -20.10
C TYR A 7 21.24 -11.16 -20.26
N LEU A 8 21.38 -12.22 -21.07
CA LEU A 8 22.66 -12.88 -21.31
C LEU A 8 23.24 -12.48 -22.67
N VAL A 9 24.54 -12.19 -22.69
CA VAL A 9 25.31 -11.90 -23.90
C VAL A 9 26.37 -12.98 -24.08
N PRO A 10 26.30 -13.82 -25.13
CA PRO A 10 27.23 -14.92 -25.33
C PRO A 10 28.66 -14.43 -25.60
N SER A 11 29.66 -15.07 -24.98
CA SER A 11 31.06 -14.71 -25.19
C SER A 11 31.62 -15.38 -26.45
N ARG A 12 32.01 -14.59 -27.44
CA ARG A 12 32.74 -15.09 -28.63
C ARG A 12 34.09 -15.74 -28.26
N ILE A 13 34.74 -15.22 -27.23
CA ILE A 13 36.11 -15.60 -26.83
C ILE A 13 36.11 -16.83 -25.92
N ASN A 14 35.07 -17.00 -25.11
CA ASN A 14 34.99 -18.08 -24.12
C ASN A 14 33.74 -18.94 -24.41
N PRO A 15 33.85 -20.00 -25.23
CA PRO A 15 32.73 -20.88 -25.55
C PRO A 15 32.05 -21.43 -24.28
N GLY A 16 30.71 -21.45 -24.28
CA GLY A 16 29.91 -21.91 -23.15
C GLY A 16 29.77 -20.90 -22.00
N LYS A 17 30.38 -19.72 -22.09
CA LYS A 17 30.24 -18.63 -21.10
C LYS A 17 29.43 -17.46 -21.64
N PHE A 18 28.76 -16.78 -20.72
CA PHE A 18 27.90 -15.62 -20.98
C PHE A 18 28.28 -14.47 -20.06
N TYR A 19 28.14 -13.25 -20.56
CA TYR A 19 28.04 -12.05 -19.71
C TYR A 19 26.57 -11.83 -19.35
N ALA A 20 26.34 -11.17 -18.22
CA ALA A 20 25.02 -10.69 -17.82
C ALA A 20 24.99 -9.16 -17.92
N LEU A 21 23.92 -8.61 -18.50
CA LEU A 21 23.69 -7.18 -18.42
C LEU A 21 23.24 -6.82 -16.99
N PRO A 22 23.73 -5.71 -16.41
CA PRO A 22 23.51 -5.41 -15.01
C PRO A 22 22.07 -4.99 -14.73
N GLN A 23 21.46 -5.59 -13.70
CA GLN A 23 20.16 -5.15 -13.17
C GLN A 23 20.23 -3.83 -12.41
N SER A 24 21.43 -3.54 -11.87
CA SER A 24 21.86 -2.28 -11.25
C SER A 24 23.39 -2.35 -11.04
N PRO A 25 24.08 -1.23 -10.84
CA PRO A 25 25.51 -1.22 -10.53
C PRO A 25 25.82 -1.51 -9.04
N GLN A 26 24.94 -2.22 -8.32
CA GLN A 26 25.04 -2.44 -6.86
C GLN A 26 26.40 -2.97 -6.39
N GLN A 27 26.94 -4.00 -7.04
CA GLN A 27 28.25 -4.54 -6.64
C GLN A 27 29.39 -3.57 -6.99
N LEU A 28 29.29 -2.88 -8.13
CA LEU A 28 30.32 -1.96 -8.60
C LEU A 28 30.42 -0.72 -7.70
N LYS A 29 29.29 -0.12 -7.31
CA LYS A 29 29.29 1.05 -6.41
C LYS A 29 29.82 0.70 -5.02
N GLN A 30 29.55 -0.51 -4.51
CA GLN A 30 30.14 -1.00 -3.26
C GLN A 30 31.65 -1.19 -3.37
N ILE A 31 32.15 -1.72 -4.49
CA ILE A 31 33.59 -1.81 -4.75
C ILE A 31 34.23 -0.41 -4.80
N LEU A 32 33.54 0.60 -5.34
CA LEU A 32 34.03 1.99 -5.30
C LEU A 32 34.14 2.52 -3.87
N MET A 33 33.18 2.22 -2.99
CA MET A 33 33.31 2.58 -1.58
C MET A 33 34.52 1.91 -0.93
N VAL A 34 34.74 0.62 -1.20
CA VAL A 34 35.93 -0.13 -0.74
C VAL A 34 37.23 0.43 -1.34
N ALA A 35 37.20 0.92 -2.57
CA ALA A 35 38.34 1.56 -3.23
C ALA A 35 38.68 2.96 -2.68
N GLY A 36 37.92 3.44 -1.67
CA GLY A 36 38.17 4.70 -0.98
C GLY A 36 37.45 5.90 -1.57
N PHE A 37 36.51 5.70 -2.50
CA PHE A 37 35.62 6.79 -2.92
C PHE A 37 34.59 7.05 -1.81
N ASP A 38 34.54 8.29 -1.32
CA ASP A 38 33.62 8.66 -0.23
C ASP A 38 32.17 8.76 -0.69
N LYS A 39 31.93 9.34 -1.88
CA LYS A 39 30.58 9.55 -2.45
C LYS A 39 30.60 9.27 -3.95
N TYR A 40 29.59 8.57 -4.41
CA TYR A 40 29.42 8.16 -5.79
C TYR A 40 27.99 8.40 -6.26
N PHE A 41 27.82 8.83 -7.50
CA PHE A 41 26.54 8.75 -8.20
C PHE A 41 26.75 8.46 -9.69
N GLN A 42 25.74 7.85 -10.32
CA GLN A 42 25.71 7.58 -11.75
C GLN A 42 24.27 7.56 -12.27
N ILE A 43 24.04 8.15 -13.44
CA ILE A 43 22.83 7.90 -14.23
C ILE A 43 23.10 6.66 -15.08
N ALA A 44 22.75 5.49 -14.55
CA ALA A 44 23.14 4.18 -15.07
C ALA A 44 22.01 3.54 -15.90
N ARG A 45 22.38 2.83 -16.96
CA ARG A 45 21.45 1.98 -17.70
C ARG A 45 21.38 0.59 -17.07
N CYS A 46 20.15 0.13 -16.82
CA CYS A 46 19.86 -1.11 -16.12
C CYS A 46 18.93 -1.98 -16.95
N PHE A 47 19.08 -3.29 -16.82
CA PHE A 47 18.40 -4.28 -17.65
C PHE A 47 17.76 -5.38 -16.78
N ARG A 48 16.49 -5.70 -17.03
CA ARG A 48 15.78 -6.78 -16.32
C ARG A 48 14.93 -7.58 -17.32
N ASP A 49 15.18 -8.87 -17.43
CA ASP A 49 14.43 -9.77 -18.31
C ASP A 49 13.14 -10.25 -17.64
N GLU A 50 12.20 -9.33 -17.47
CA GLU A 50 10.93 -9.63 -16.84
C GLU A 50 9.75 -9.10 -17.65
N ASP A 51 8.55 -9.64 -17.36
CA ASP A 51 7.34 -9.22 -18.07
C ASP A 51 7.09 -7.72 -17.91
N LEU A 52 6.69 -7.11 -19.02
CA LEU A 52 6.44 -5.68 -19.14
C LEU A 52 5.14 -5.29 -18.42
N ARG A 53 5.13 -4.07 -17.88
CA ARG A 53 3.95 -3.39 -17.33
C ARG A 53 3.98 -1.94 -17.76
N ALA A 54 2.88 -1.22 -17.51
CA ALA A 54 2.79 0.21 -17.85
C ALA A 54 3.96 1.04 -17.27
N ASP A 55 4.46 0.65 -16.10
CA ASP A 55 5.56 1.28 -15.37
C ASP A 55 6.89 0.50 -15.44
N ARG A 56 6.98 -0.54 -16.28
CA ARG A 56 8.13 -1.46 -16.30
C ARG A 56 8.61 -1.77 -17.72
N GLN A 57 9.83 -1.33 -17.98
CA GLN A 57 10.55 -1.53 -19.24
C GLN A 57 11.73 -2.50 -19.04
N PRO A 58 12.14 -3.24 -20.08
CA PRO A 58 13.22 -4.23 -19.97
C PRO A 58 14.59 -3.55 -19.83
N GLU A 59 14.69 -2.32 -20.36
CA GLU A 59 15.81 -1.41 -20.24
C GLU A 59 15.29 -0.11 -19.62
N PHE A 60 15.92 0.36 -18.54
CA PHE A 60 15.52 1.56 -17.82
C PHE A 60 16.73 2.27 -17.22
N THR A 61 16.57 3.56 -16.90
CA THR A 61 17.65 4.39 -16.36
C THR A 61 17.44 4.62 -14.87
N GLN A 62 18.48 4.43 -14.07
CA GLN A 62 18.47 4.70 -12.63
C GLN A 62 19.43 5.85 -12.32
N LEU A 63 19.02 6.73 -11.41
CA LEU A 63 19.98 7.53 -10.64
C LEU A 63 20.47 6.64 -9.49
N ASP A 64 21.65 6.08 -9.66
CA ASP A 64 22.31 5.27 -8.64
C ASP A 64 23.27 6.14 -7.82
N MET A 65 23.35 5.87 -6.52
CA MET A 65 24.25 6.58 -5.61
C MET A 65 24.69 5.66 -4.47
N GLU A 66 25.85 5.98 -3.91
CA GLU A 66 26.43 5.29 -2.75
C GLU A 66 27.34 6.26 -1.99
N MET A 67 27.39 6.13 -0.66
CA MET A 67 28.23 6.97 0.20
C MET A 67 28.81 6.12 1.34
N SER A 68 30.04 6.44 1.76
CA SER A 68 30.74 5.80 2.86
C SER A 68 30.54 6.58 4.17
N PHE A 69 30.66 5.89 5.32
CA PHE A 69 30.67 6.49 6.67
C PHE A 69 29.43 7.32 7.04
N ILE A 70 28.26 6.90 6.58
CA ILE A 70 26.98 7.57 6.82
C ILE A 70 25.94 6.66 7.46
N GLU A 71 24.88 7.25 8.00
CA GLU A 71 23.69 6.55 8.47
C GLU A 71 22.52 6.70 7.49
N VAL A 72 21.46 5.93 7.70
CA VAL A 72 20.25 5.95 6.86
C VAL A 72 19.65 7.35 6.76
N LYS A 73 19.67 8.12 7.86
CA LYS A 73 19.12 9.48 7.91
C LYS A 73 19.82 10.43 6.93
N ASP A 74 21.12 10.27 6.73
CA ASP A 74 21.90 11.13 5.85
C ASP A 74 21.48 10.93 4.38
N ILE A 75 21.29 9.68 3.95
CA ILE A 75 20.75 9.38 2.60
C ILE A 75 19.32 9.92 2.47
N LEU A 76 18.46 9.68 3.46
CA LEU A 76 17.07 10.11 3.37
C LEU A 76 16.95 11.63 3.24
N GLN A 77 17.76 12.38 3.99
CA GLN A 77 17.81 13.83 3.87
C GLN A 77 18.34 14.28 2.51
N LEU A 78 19.43 13.68 2.03
CA LEU A 78 19.99 13.99 0.71
C LEU A 78 18.96 13.74 -0.41
N MET A 79 18.23 12.63 -0.34
CA MET A 79 17.19 12.29 -1.31
C MET A 79 16.01 13.27 -1.26
N GLU A 80 15.58 13.67 -0.06
CA GLU A 80 14.54 14.69 0.11
C GLU A 80 14.97 16.04 -0.50
N GLU A 81 16.17 16.50 -0.18
CA GLU A 81 16.74 17.74 -0.74
C GLU A 81 16.83 17.67 -2.28
N LEU A 82 17.31 16.54 -2.82
CA LEU A 82 17.40 16.31 -4.26
C LEU A 82 16.03 16.38 -4.94
N PHE A 83 15.04 15.63 -4.45
CA PHE A 83 13.73 15.58 -5.08
C PHE A 83 12.97 16.91 -4.95
N THR A 84 13.06 17.54 -3.80
CA THR A 84 12.40 18.84 -3.58
C THR A 84 13.02 19.92 -4.48
N SER A 85 14.35 19.99 -4.56
CA SER A 85 15.06 20.92 -5.46
C SER A 85 14.73 20.66 -6.93
N LEU A 86 14.66 19.39 -7.34
CA LEU A 86 14.31 19.00 -8.71
C LEU A 86 12.90 19.46 -9.08
N VAL A 87 11.92 19.27 -8.18
CA VAL A 87 10.55 19.73 -8.42
C VAL A 87 10.51 21.24 -8.47
N GLU A 88 11.15 21.96 -7.56
CA GLU A 88 11.17 23.43 -7.58
C GLU A 88 11.79 23.98 -8.87
N ALA A 89 12.84 23.34 -9.38
CA ALA A 89 13.49 23.73 -10.63
C ALA A 89 12.65 23.43 -11.89
N THR A 90 11.81 22.41 -11.86
CA THR A 90 11.08 21.92 -13.06
C THR A 90 9.60 22.24 -13.07
N LYS A 91 8.99 22.38 -11.88
CA LYS A 91 7.56 22.66 -11.63
C LYS A 91 7.42 23.53 -10.37
N PRO A 92 7.80 24.81 -10.44
CA PRO A 92 7.85 25.70 -9.27
C PRO A 92 6.49 25.89 -8.58
N ASP A 93 5.39 25.74 -9.32
CA ASP A 93 4.02 25.90 -8.77
C ASP A 93 3.49 24.63 -8.10
N MET A 94 4.24 23.51 -8.14
CA MET A 94 3.78 22.26 -7.55
C MET A 94 3.92 22.28 -6.03
N ARG A 95 2.80 22.09 -5.33
CA ARG A 95 2.81 21.96 -3.88
C ARG A 95 3.56 20.70 -3.45
N LEU A 96 4.61 20.89 -2.65
CA LEU A 96 5.38 19.83 -2.02
C LEU A 96 5.04 19.71 -0.55
N LEU A 97 5.01 18.49 -0.05
CA LEU A 97 5.01 18.20 1.38
C LEU A 97 6.47 18.26 1.85
N LYS A 98 6.78 19.12 2.81
CA LYS A 98 8.11 19.25 3.41
C LYS A 98 7.97 19.43 4.93
N PRO A 99 8.74 18.70 5.76
CA PRO A 99 9.59 17.58 5.39
C PRO A 99 8.78 16.38 4.87
N PHE A 100 9.44 15.40 4.24
CA PHE A 100 8.75 14.17 3.83
C PHE A 100 8.31 13.38 5.08
N PRO A 101 7.06 12.86 5.11
CA PRO A 101 6.63 12.04 6.23
C PRO A 101 7.36 10.69 6.18
N TYR A 102 7.92 10.29 7.33
CA TYR A 102 8.50 8.97 7.50
C TYR A 102 7.44 8.01 8.04
N LEU A 103 7.27 6.90 7.35
CA LEU A 103 6.44 5.78 7.79
C LEU A 103 7.34 4.54 7.84
N SER A 104 7.33 3.85 8.98
CA SER A 104 7.86 2.49 9.01
C SER A 104 7.01 1.58 8.12
N TYR A 105 7.61 0.49 7.64
CA TYR A 105 6.89 -0.54 6.89
C TYR A 105 5.63 -1.00 7.64
N LYS A 106 5.75 -1.19 8.96
CA LYS A 106 4.63 -1.60 9.80
C LYS A 106 3.50 -0.56 9.77
N GLU A 107 3.80 0.72 9.96
CA GLU A 107 2.78 1.79 9.90
C GLU A 107 2.14 1.88 8.52
N ALA A 108 2.92 1.76 7.44
CA ALA A 108 2.41 1.80 6.08
C ALA A 108 1.43 0.64 5.81
N MET A 109 1.82 -0.59 6.17
CA MET A 109 0.98 -1.77 6.01
C MET A 109 -0.23 -1.78 6.96
N GLU A 110 -0.12 -1.22 8.16
CA GLU A 110 -1.22 -1.13 9.11
C GLU A 110 -2.27 -0.11 8.69
N ARG A 111 -1.84 1.10 8.31
CA ARG A 111 -2.71 2.24 7.98
C ARG A 111 -3.17 2.29 6.53
N TYR A 112 -2.42 1.70 5.60
CA TYR A 112 -2.72 1.83 4.17
C TYR A 112 -2.79 0.49 3.43
N GLY A 113 -2.31 -0.60 4.03
CA GLY A 113 -2.31 -1.93 3.40
C GLY A 113 -1.31 -2.08 2.25
N THR A 114 -0.39 -1.13 2.09
CA THR A 114 0.58 -1.11 1.00
C THR A 114 1.88 -0.47 1.46
N ASP A 115 3.01 -0.91 0.90
CA ASP A 115 4.34 -0.39 1.18
C ASP A 115 4.68 0.89 0.39
N LYS A 116 3.79 1.28 -0.54
CA LYS A 116 3.86 2.50 -1.34
C LYS A 116 2.56 3.32 -1.23
N PRO A 117 2.20 3.78 -0.03
CA PRO A 117 0.90 4.40 0.21
C PRO A 117 0.74 5.71 -0.53
N ASP A 118 -0.43 5.88 -1.16
CA ASP A 118 -0.89 7.20 -1.57
C ASP A 118 -1.43 7.95 -0.35
N ILE A 119 -0.73 9.01 0.03
CA ILE A 119 -1.02 9.85 1.20
C ILE A 119 -1.68 11.19 0.81
N ARG A 120 -2.05 11.36 -0.46
CA ARG A 120 -2.72 12.59 -0.94
C ARG A 120 -4.13 12.74 -0.35
N PHE A 121 -4.71 11.65 0.13
CA PHE A 121 -6.00 11.57 0.77
C PHE A 121 -5.93 10.64 1.99
N GLY A 122 -6.96 10.70 2.85
CA GLY A 122 -7.03 9.87 4.07
C GLY A 122 -7.46 8.43 3.80
N LEU A 123 -8.61 8.06 4.34
CA LEU A 123 -9.19 6.71 4.26
C LEU A 123 -8.25 5.63 4.83
N GLU A 124 -7.65 5.90 5.98
CA GLU A 124 -6.76 4.92 6.64
C GLU A 124 -7.53 3.68 7.06
N LEU A 125 -6.88 2.53 6.91
CA LEU A 125 -7.38 1.24 7.37
C LEU A 125 -7.45 1.24 8.89
N LYS A 126 -8.57 0.75 9.42
CA LYS A 126 -8.72 0.49 10.86
C LYS A 126 -8.95 -1.00 11.08
N ASP A 127 -8.18 -1.58 11.99
CA ASP A 127 -8.36 -2.97 12.45
C ASP A 127 -9.46 -2.99 13.53
N ILE A 128 -10.45 -3.86 13.33
CA ILE A 128 -11.55 -4.13 14.27
C ILE A 128 -11.60 -5.60 14.65
N SER A 129 -10.52 -6.36 14.42
CA SER A 129 -10.45 -7.80 14.71
C SER A 129 -10.79 -8.12 16.17
N ASP A 130 -10.42 -7.23 17.10
CA ASP A 130 -10.74 -7.32 18.52
C ASP A 130 -12.25 -7.24 18.79
N ILE A 131 -12.95 -6.31 18.12
CA ILE A 131 -14.40 -6.16 18.24
C ILE A 131 -15.11 -7.32 17.52
N ALA A 132 -14.66 -7.63 16.30
CA ALA A 132 -15.19 -8.67 15.43
C ALA A 132 -15.14 -10.07 16.07
N ALA A 133 -14.11 -10.36 16.88
CA ALA A 133 -14.00 -11.58 17.66
C ALA A 133 -15.17 -11.77 18.63
N ASN A 134 -15.79 -10.69 19.12
CA ASN A 134 -16.87 -10.80 20.10
C ASN A 134 -18.26 -10.77 19.47
N THR A 135 -18.37 -10.78 18.14
CA THR A 135 -19.64 -10.73 17.41
C THR A 135 -20.17 -12.12 17.06
N ASP A 136 -21.48 -12.26 16.89
CA ASP A 136 -22.12 -13.49 16.39
C ASP A 136 -22.08 -13.58 14.85
N PHE A 137 -21.37 -12.67 14.19
CA PHE A 137 -21.32 -12.64 12.73
C PHE A 137 -20.31 -13.65 12.19
N GLN A 138 -20.83 -14.74 11.63
CA GLN A 138 -20.05 -15.91 11.18
C GLN A 138 -18.93 -15.56 10.19
N VAL A 139 -19.09 -14.57 9.31
CA VAL A 139 -18.04 -14.18 8.37
C VAL A 139 -16.82 -13.61 9.09
N PHE A 140 -17.03 -12.80 10.13
CA PHE A 140 -15.94 -12.27 10.96
C PHE A 140 -15.28 -13.36 11.78
N ARG A 141 -16.07 -14.19 12.45
CA ARG A 141 -15.59 -15.32 13.25
C ARG A 141 -14.75 -16.27 12.41
N SER A 142 -15.26 -16.70 11.26
CA SER A 142 -14.56 -17.61 10.35
C SER A 142 -13.24 -17.04 9.83
N ALA A 143 -13.17 -15.74 9.49
CA ALA A 143 -11.92 -15.12 9.06
C ALA A 143 -10.87 -15.14 10.20
N LEU A 144 -11.27 -14.83 11.43
CA LEU A 144 -10.38 -14.82 12.58
C LEU A 144 -9.91 -16.23 12.99
N ASP A 145 -10.82 -17.22 12.97
CA ASP A 145 -10.51 -18.62 13.28
C ASP A 145 -9.50 -19.20 12.26
N ASN A 146 -9.47 -18.66 11.03
CA ASN A 146 -8.49 -18.98 9.98
C ASN A 146 -7.22 -18.10 10.01
N ASN A 147 -6.91 -17.47 11.15
CA ASN A 147 -5.75 -16.59 11.34
C ASN A 147 -5.74 -15.38 10.37
N GLY A 148 -6.93 -14.91 9.99
CA GLY A 148 -7.14 -13.73 9.18
C GLY A 148 -7.25 -12.44 10.00
N LYS A 149 -7.71 -11.38 9.35
CA LYS A 149 -7.92 -10.06 9.93
C LYS A 149 -9.24 -9.46 9.47
N VAL A 150 -9.84 -8.65 10.32
CA VAL A 150 -11.02 -7.84 9.98
C VAL A 150 -10.61 -6.38 10.04
N LYS A 151 -10.45 -5.77 8.85
CA LYS A 151 -10.15 -4.34 8.71
C LYS A 151 -11.17 -3.68 7.81
N GLY A 152 -11.27 -2.36 7.89
CA GLY A 152 -12.07 -1.60 6.95
C GLY A 152 -11.55 -0.20 6.72
N ILE A 153 -12.32 0.57 5.97
CA ILE A 153 -12.17 2.02 5.79
C ILE A 153 -13.53 2.71 6.01
N CYS A 154 -13.48 3.96 6.45
CA CYS A 154 -14.65 4.84 6.52
C CYS A 154 -14.63 5.81 5.35
N VAL A 155 -15.66 5.75 4.49
CA VAL A 155 -15.81 6.57 3.30
C VAL A 155 -16.82 7.70 3.60
N PRO A 156 -16.34 8.96 3.74
CA PRO A 156 -17.18 10.05 4.20
C PRO A 156 -18.32 10.39 3.23
N GLY A 157 -19.53 10.60 3.75
CA GLY A 157 -20.70 11.04 2.96
C GLY A 157 -21.26 10.01 1.98
N CYS A 158 -20.78 8.76 2.01
CA CYS A 158 -21.20 7.71 1.07
C CYS A 158 -22.29 6.77 1.60
N GLY A 159 -22.89 7.07 2.76
CA GLY A 159 -23.96 6.27 3.38
C GLY A 159 -25.22 6.15 2.51
N HIS A 160 -25.44 7.07 1.57
CA HIS A 160 -26.58 7.06 0.65
C HIS A 160 -26.29 6.36 -0.68
N TYR A 161 -25.18 5.64 -0.81
CA TYR A 161 -24.87 4.88 -2.02
C TYR A 161 -26.00 3.93 -2.41
N THR A 162 -26.31 3.92 -3.71
CA THR A 162 -27.32 3.04 -4.28
C THR A 162 -26.84 1.59 -4.24
N ARG A 163 -27.79 0.64 -4.31
CA ARG A 163 -27.45 -0.79 -4.38
C ARG A 163 -26.46 -1.11 -5.52
N ARG A 164 -26.64 -0.48 -6.68
CA ARG A 164 -25.72 -0.63 -7.82
C ARG A 164 -24.30 -0.20 -7.47
N GLN A 165 -24.12 0.96 -6.84
CA GLN A 165 -22.79 1.43 -6.43
C GLN A 165 -22.16 0.50 -5.39
N LEU A 166 -22.95 -0.01 -4.44
CA LEU A 166 -22.46 -1.01 -3.49
C LEU A 166 -22.06 -2.33 -4.17
N ASP A 167 -22.85 -2.79 -5.16
CA ASP A 167 -22.53 -3.99 -5.94
C ASP A 167 -21.24 -3.81 -6.76
N GLU A 168 -20.99 -2.61 -7.31
CA GLU A 168 -19.74 -2.25 -7.99
C GLU A 168 -18.54 -2.36 -7.04
N LEU A 169 -18.64 -1.83 -5.81
CA LEU A 169 -17.60 -1.97 -4.78
C LEU A 169 -17.39 -3.43 -4.34
N ILE A 170 -18.46 -4.21 -4.19
CA ILE A 170 -18.37 -5.64 -3.87
C ILE A 170 -17.65 -6.40 -4.99
N ASN A 171 -17.94 -6.08 -6.25
CA ASN A 171 -17.27 -6.71 -7.39
C ASN A 171 -15.79 -6.34 -7.47
N LEU A 172 -15.43 -5.09 -7.16
CA LEU A 172 -14.05 -4.65 -7.05
C LEU A 172 -13.30 -5.39 -5.92
N ALA A 173 -13.95 -5.57 -4.77
CA ALA A 173 -13.35 -6.36 -3.69
C ALA A 173 -13.12 -7.83 -4.08
N LYS A 174 -14.08 -8.43 -4.79
CA LYS A 174 -13.97 -9.80 -5.29
C LYS A 174 -12.88 -9.96 -6.36
N SER A 175 -12.69 -8.98 -7.24
CA SER A 175 -11.61 -9.03 -8.24
C SER A 175 -10.22 -8.98 -7.58
N CYS A 176 -10.11 -8.42 -6.37
CA CYS A 176 -8.90 -8.45 -5.55
C CYS A 176 -8.66 -9.79 -4.84
N GLY A 177 -9.67 -10.67 -4.83
CA GLY A 177 -9.63 -12.00 -4.21
C GLY A 177 -10.40 -12.12 -2.90
N ALA A 178 -11.04 -11.05 -2.41
CA ALA A 178 -11.84 -11.10 -1.19
C ALA A 178 -13.10 -11.97 -1.39
N GLN A 179 -13.44 -12.78 -0.39
CA GLN A 179 -14.67 -13.58 -0.42
C GLN A 179 -15.95 -12.72 -0.42
N GLY A 180 -15.86 -11.51 0.14
CA GLY A 180 -16.93 -10.53 0.13
C GLY A 180 -16.49 -9.19 0.69
N LEU A 181 -17.38 -8.21 0.57
CA LEU A 181 -17.24 -6.88 1.15
C LEU A 181 -18.46 -6.61 2.01
N MET A 182 -18.25 -6.34 3.29
CA MET A 182 -19.31 -5.87 4.16
C MET A 182 -19.44 -4.36 4.05
N THR A 183 -20.68 -3.91 3.92
CA THR A 183 -21.03 -2.50 3.93
C THR A 183 -21.84 -2.18 5.19
N MET A 184 -21.56 -1.03 5.78
CA MET A 184 -22.35 -0.48 6.88
C MET A 184 -22.57 1.00 6.63
N ALA A 185 -23.78 1.35 6.20
CA ALA A 185 -24.14 2.73 5.90
C ALA A 185 -24.85 3.36 7.09
N PHE A 186 -24.37 4.52 7.53
CA PHE A 186 -24.98 5.32 8.59
C PHE A 186 -25.95 6.33 7.98
N THR A 187 -27.19 5.91 7.71
CA THR A 187 -28.15 6.72 6.92
C THR A 187 -29.01 7.69 7.72
N GLY A 188 -29.08 7.54 9.04
CA GLY A 188 -29.85 8.43 9.91
C GLY A 188 -29.02 9.60 10.45
N GLU A 189 -29.67 10.44 11.26
CA GLU A 189 -29.02 11.57 11.94
C GLU A 189 -28.19 11.11 13.15
N ALA A 190 -28.44 9.90 13.65
CA ALA A 190 -27.72 9.30 14.76
C ALA A 190 -27.13 7.93 14.37
N ILE A 191 -26.05 7.55 15.06
CA ILE A 191 -25.45 6.22 14.90
C ILE A 191 -26.19 5.27 15.84
N THR A 192 -27.28 4.69 15.34
CA THR A 192 -28.10 3.71 16.07
C THR A 192 -28.35 2.47 15.23
N LEU A 193 -28.59 1.32 15.88
CA LEU A 193 -28.83 0.05 15.19
C LEU A 193 -30.01 0.10 14.18
N ASN A 194 -31.01 0.93 14.46
CA ASN A 194 -32.20 1.06 13.60
C ASN A 194 -31.95 1.93 12.36
N GLU A 195 -30.92 2.77 12.40
CA GLU A 195 -30.61 3.75 11.35
C GLU A 195 -29.43 3.33 10.46
N ILE A 196 -28.79 2.21 10.79
CA ILE A 196 -27.77 1.59 9.96
C ILE A 196 -28.36 0.63 8.94
N LYS A 197 -27.82 0.65 7.72
CA LYS A 197 -28.09 -0.36 6.71
C LYS A 197 -26.87 -1.26 6.56
N SER A 198 -26.94 -2.45 7.15
CA SER A 198 -25.90 -3.47 7.05
C SER A 198 -26.45 -4.88 7.25
N ALA A 199 -25.90 -5.86 6.52
CA ALA A 199 -26.19 -7.27 6.76
C ALA A 199 -25.69 -7.76 8.13
N ALA A 200 -24.69 -7.07 8.71
CA ALA A 200 -24.14 -7.38 10.03
C ALA A 200 -24.97 -6.81 11.18
N ALA A 201 -25.85 -5.84 10.93
CA ALA A 201 -26.56 -5.08 11.97
C ALA A 201 -27.27 -5.98 13.00
N LYS A 202 -27.91 -7.06 12.54
CA LYS A 202 -28.65 -8.02 13.40
C LYS A 202 -27.76 -8.94 14.26
N TYR A 203 -26.45 -8.94 14.03
CA TYR A 203 -25.47 -9.75 14.75
C TYR A 203 -24.55 -8.89 15.64
N LEU A 204 -24.83 -7.58 15.71
CA LEU A 204 -24.08 -6.63 16.52
C LEU A 204 -24.94 -6.15 17.68
N THR A 205 -24.33 -6.06 18.85
CA THR A 205 -24.92 -5.36 19.99
C THR A 205 -24.77 -3.83 19.81
N PRO A 206 -25.59 -3.01 20.50
CA PRO A 206 -25.44 -1.55 20.44
C PRO A 206 -24.03 -1.08 20.81
N ARG A 207 -23.43 -1.71 21.82
CA ARG A 207 -22.06 -1.42 22.27
C ARG A 207 -21.02 -1.74 21.20
N GLN A 208 -21.13 -2.88 20.52
CA GLN A 208 -20.20 -3.22 19.43
C GLN A 208 -20.33 -2.27 18.25
N LEU A 209 -21.56 -1.84 17.93
CA LEU A 209 -21.77 -0.84 16.90
C LEU A 209 -21.08 0.48 17.27
N GLU A 210 -21.23 0.93 18.51
CA GLU A 210 -20.58 2.14 19.02
C GLU A 210 -19.05 2.01 18.99
N GLU A 211 -18.50 0.87 19.42
CA GLU A 211 -17.05 0.60 19.37
C GLU A 211 -16.52 0.59 17.92
N ILE A 212 -17.25 -0.01 16.97
CA ILE A 212 -16.89 -0.01 15.56
C ILE A 212 -16.94 1.42 15.00
N ALA A 213 -18.07 2.12 15.17
CA ALA A 213 -18.24 3.48 14.68
C ALA A 213 -17.19 4.43 15.27
N GLY A 214 -16.88 4.29 16.56
CA GLY A 214 -15.83 5.04 17.24
C GLY A 214 -14.43 4.74 16.70
N ARG A 215 -14.09 3.47 16.43
CA ARG A 215 -12.80 3.08 15.84
C ARG A 215 -12.59 3.68 14.45
N PHE A 216 -13.67 3.78 13.68
CA PHE A 216 -13.68 4.38 12.35
C PHE A 216 -13.86 5.90 12.35
N GLU A 217 -14.11 6.50 13.51
CA GLU A 217 -14.48 7.92 13.64
C GLU A 217 -15.66 8.30 12.71
N ALA A 218 -16.56 7.35 12.50
CA ALA A 218 -17.64 7.45 11.53
C ALA A 218 -18.68 8.48 11.98
N LYS A 219 -19.26 9.18 11.01
CA LYS A 219 -20.31 10.18 11.23
C LYS A 219 -21.61 9.77 10.52
N PRO A 220 -22.75 10.34 10.94
CA PRO A 220 -23.98 10.32 10.14
C PRO A 220 -23.69 10.69 8.68
N GLY A 221 -24.18 9.86 7.75
CA GLY A 221 -23.94 9.99 6.31
C GLY A 221 -22.74 9.20 5.79
N ASP A 222 -21.92 8.57 6.62
CA ASP A 222 -20.73 7.83 6.17
C ASP A 222 -21.05 6.36 5.82
N LEU A 223 -20.10 5.73 5.12
CA LEU A 223 -20.15 4.32 4.73
C LEU A 223 -18.88 3.59 5.19
N LEU A 224 -19.02 2.53 5.97
CA LEU A 224 -17.91 1.61 6.23
C LEU A 224 -17.87 0.51 5.18
N LEU A 225 -16.64 0.25 4.71
CA LEU A 225 -16.30 -0.87 3.85
C LEU A 225 -15.35 -1.77 4.64
N ILE A 226 -15.80 -2.99 4.97
CA ILE A 226 -15.09 -3.91 5.86
C ILE A 226 -14.81 -5.22 5.14
N VAL A 227 -13.56 -5.68 5.21
CA VAL A 227 -13.08 -6.94 4.65
C VAL A 227 -12.58 -7.83 5.78
N ALA A 228 -13.01 -9.09 5.75
CA ALA A 228 -12.64 -10.12 6.71
C ALA A 228 -12.03 -11.31 5.95
N ASP A 229 -10.70 -11.39 5.90
CA ASP A 229 -9.98 -12.39 5.11
C ASP A 229 -8.52 -12.52 5.62
N LYS A 230 -7.66 -13.26 4.91
CA LYS A 230 -6.21 -13.26 5.14
C LYS A 230 -5.66 -11.83 5.01
N LEU A 231 -4.68 -11.48 5.84
CA LEU A 231 -4.12 -10.12 5.91
C LEU A 231 -3.68 -9.57 4.55
N GLU A 232 -3.06 -10.39 3.69
CA GLU A 232 -2.65 -9.98 2.34
C GLU A 232 -3.85 -9.58 1.47
N ILE A 233 -4.92 -10.37 1.50
CA ILE A 233 -6.16 -10.09 0.74
C ILE A 233 -6.85 -8.86 1.29
N VAL A 234 -6.94 -8.72 2.62
CA VAL A 234 -7.52 -7.56 3.30
C VAL A 234 -6.79 -6.28 2.89
N ASN A 235 -5.47 -6.28 3.02
CA ASN A 235 -4.63 -5.12 2.70
C ASN A 235 -4.72 -4.75 1.22
N LYS A 236 -4.57 -5.72 0.32
CA LYS A 236 -4.69 -5.51 -1.14
C LYS A 236 -6.08 -4.95 -1.52
N THR A 237 -7.13 -5.56 -0.98
CA THR A 237 -8.51 -5.16 -1.30
C THR A 237 -8.83 -3.76 -0.80
N LEU A 238 -8.42 -3.43 0.42
CA LEU A 238 -8.68 -2.12 0.99
C LEU A 238 -7.80 -1.03 0.36
N ASP A 239 -6.55 -1.32 -0.04
CA ASP A 239 -5.74 -0.37 -0.82
C ASP A 239 -6.37 -0.08 -2.19
N GLU A 240 -6.93 -1.09 -2.86
CA GLU A 240 -7.63 -0.88 -4.13
C GLU A 240 -8.92 -0.06 -3.94
N LEU A 241 -9.73 -0.38 -2.92
CA LEU A 241 -10.96 0.37 -2.61
C LEU A 241 -10.72 1.83 -2.19
N ARG A 242 -9.49 2.16 -1.77
CA ARG A 242 -9.08 3.52 -1.40
C ARG A 242 -8.80 4.41 -2.62
N ARG A 243 -8.44 3.82 -3.76
CA ARG A 243 -7.98 4.52 -4.97
C ARG A 243 -9.14 4.88 -5.88
#